data_AF-A0A5E7RZF1-F1
#
_entry.id   AF-A0A5E7RZF1-F1
#
_cell.length_a   1.000
_cell.length_b   1.000
_cell.length_c   1.000
_cell.angle_alpha   90.00
_cell.angle_beta   90.00
_cell.angle_gamma   90.00
#
_symmetry.space_group_name_H-M   'P 1'
#
loop_
_entity.id
_entity.type
_entity.pdbx_description
1 polymer ?
#
loop_
_entity_poly.entity_id
_entity_poly.type
_entity_poly.pdbx_seq_one_letter_code
_entity_poly.pdbx_strand_id
1 'polypeptide(L)'
;MPKRQIMLTVFVHEDLTGYNEDKLYLDHFDWIADTIARISARTMDVTFVPPSDAPFISNLDYKTEDLANLLNTLQDKILEYVESLQPDDYLHKFLLLTRDDINDKTLGVAYAPGIAGVASTTYKVTAAHEIGHMFNANHEDAEESVSTYYGPAKSTMYATADGPIAFRFSKTNEENIRRYLNQAD
;
A
#
# COMPACT_ATOMS: atom_id res chain seq x y z
N MET A 1 7.88 3.58 26.33
CA MET A 1 8.88 3.87 25.28
C MET A 1 8.13 4.09 23.97
N PRO A 2 8.61 4.94 23.05
CA PRO A 2 7.98 5.06 21.73
C PRO A 2 8.02 3.70 21.01
N LYS A 3 6.94 3.32 20.34
CA LYS A 3 6.92 2.10 19.53
C LYS A 3 7.82 2.27 18.32
N ARG A 4 8.43 1.17 17.85
CA ARG A 4 9.26 1.16 16.62
C ARG A 4 8.44 1.69 15.44
N GLN A 5 9.05 2.56 14.65
CA GLN A 5 8.46 3.18 13.48
C GLN A 5 8.23 2.17 12.35
N ILE A 6 7.24 2.45 11.51
CA ILE A 6 6.97 1.73 10.27
C ILE A 6 7.66 2.47 9.12
N MET A 7 8.36 1.73 8.26
CA MET A 7 8.96 2.23 7.04
C MET A 7 8.16 1.72 5.84
N LEU A 8 7.70 2.62 4.99
CA LEU A 8 7.15 2.30 3.68
C LEU A 8 8.09 2.83 2.60
N THR A 9 8.74 1.94 1.88
CA THR A 9 9.55 2.28 0.71
C THR A 9 8.68 2.18 -0.54
N VAL A 10 8.51 3.29 -1.25
CA VAL A 10 7.70 3.37 -2.46
C VAL A 10 8.64 3.50 -3.66
N PHE A 11 8.77 2.43 -4.44
CA PHE A 11 9.47 2.47 -5.72
C PHE A 11 8.56 3.13 -6.74
N VAL A 12 9.01 4.24 -7.34
CA VAL A 12 8.26 4.91 -8.40
C VAL A 12 8.61 4.23 -9.72
N HIS A 13 7.60 3.72 -10.42
CA HIS A 13 7.79 3.10 -11.73
C HIS A 13 8.10 4.15 -12.82
N GLU A 14 8.80 3.78 -13.89
CA GLU A 14 9.22 4.70 -14.95
C GLU A 14 8.06 5.37 -15.71
N ASP A 15 6.91 4.69 -15.78
CA ASP A 15 5.69 5.24 -16.39
C ASP A 15 5.15 6.47 -15.64
N LEU A 16 5.51 6.65 -14.37
CA LEU A 16 5.22 7.83 -13.56
C LEU A 16 6.17 9.01 -13.84
N THR A 17 6.92 9.01 -14.94
CA THR A 17 7.80 10.12 -15.34
C THR A 17 7.13 11.50 -15.19
N GLY A 18 7.86 12.46 -14.62
CA GLY A 18 7.37 13.82 -14.37
C GLY A 18 6.40 13.94 -13.18
N TYR A 19 6.35 12.93 -12.30
CA TYR A 19 5.60 12.99 -11.06
C TYR A 19 6.07 14.14 -10.15
N ASN A 20 5.17 14.57 -9.26
CA ASN A 20 5.49 15.47 -8.16
C ASN A 20 5.36 14.66 -6.87
N GLU A 21 6.46 14.49 -6.15
CA GLU A 21 6.53 13.64 -4.96
C GLU A 21 5.60 14.13 -3.84
N ASP A 22 5.62 15.43 -3.54
CA ASP A 22 4.74 16.03 -2.53
C ASP A 22 3.26 15.77 -2.86
N LYS A 23 2.90 15.91 -4.13
CA LYS A 23 1.54 15.64 -4.61
C LYS A 23 1.18 14.16 -4.47
N LEU A 24 2.09 13.25 -4.84
CA LEU A 24 1.87 11.81 -4.67
C LEU A 24 1.67 11.46 -3.19
N TYR A 25 2.51 12.00 -2.31
CA TYR A 25 2.38 11.81 -0.86
C TYR A 25 1.01 12.29 -0.35
N LEU A 26 0.65 13.54 -0.65
CA LEU A 26 -0.61 14.14 -0.21
C LEU A 26 -1.84 13.42 -0.77
N ASP A 27 -1.80 13.00 -2.04
CA ASP A 27 -2.95 12.39 -2.70
C ASP A 27 -3.15 10.92 -2.29
N HIS A 28 -2.08 10.17 -1.98
CA HIS A 28 -2.15 8.70 -1.79
C HIS A 28 -1.74 8.19 -0.40
N PHE A 29 -0.84 8.89 0.32
CA PHE A 29 -0.13 8.32 1.48
C PHE A 29 -0.36 9.06 2.80
N ASP A 30 -0.59 10.38 2.77
CA ASP A 30 -0.74 11.22 3.98
C ASP A 30 -1.80 10.68 4.95
N TRP A 31 -3.02 10.45 4.44
CA TRP A 31 -4.15 10.00 5.27
C TRP A 31 -3.96 8.59 5.87
N ILE A 32 -3.24 7.70 5.16
CA ILE A 32 -2.98 6.33 5.63
C ILE A 32 -1.87 6.35 6.67
N ALA A 33 -0.82 7.15 6.50
CA ALA A 33 0.20 7.37 7.52
C ALA A 33 -0.42 7.89 8.84
N ASP A 34 -1.31 8.89 8.73
CA ASP A 34 -2.07 9.43 9.87
C ASP A 34 -2.98 8.38 10.53
N THR A 35 -3.62 7.53 9.71
CA THR A 35 -4.48 6.46 10.21
C THR A 35 -3.68 5.41 10.95
N ILE A 36 -2.57 4.95 10.40
CA ILE A 36 -1.66 3.99 11.04
C ILE A 36 -1.13 4.56 12.36
N ALA A 37 -0.72 5.83 12.38
CA ALA A 37 -0.28 6.51 13.60
C ALA A 37 -1.35 6.52 14.69
N ARG A 38 -2.58 6.88 14.33
CA ARG A 38 -3.72 6.90 15.26
C ARG A 38 -4.05 5.52 15.83
N ILE A 39 -4.05 4.47 15.01
CA ILE A 39 -4.54 3.15 15.43
C ILE A 39 -3.48 2.28 16.11
N SER A 40 -2.20 2.52 15.83
CA SER A 40 -1.08 1.68 16.32
C SER A 40 -0.13 2.38 17.28
N ALA A 41 -0.19 3.72 17.38
CA ALA A 41 0.79 4.54 18.07
C ALA A 41 2.24 4.41 17.52
N ARG A 42 2.39 4.02 16.24
CA ARG A 42 3.64 4.01 15.47
C ARG A 42 3.58 5.08 14.38
N THR A 43 4.64 5.86 14.20
CA THR A 43 4.75 6.69 13.00
C THR A 43 5.00 5.81 11.77
N MET A 44 4.55 6.28 10.61
CA MET A 44 4.79 5.64 9.33
C MET A 44 5.52 6.62 8.43
N ASP A 45 6.78 6.33 8.13
CA ASP A 45 7.58 7.14 7.23
C ASP A 45 7.51 6.56 5.83
N VAL A 46 7.17 7.41 4.88
CA VAL A 46 7.04 7.06 3.46
C VAL A 46 8.24 7.65 2.74
N THR A 47 9.04 6.78 2.12
CA THR A 47 10.23 7.18 1.35
C THR A 47 10.05 6.76 -0.10
N PHE A 48 10.15 7.71 -1.02
CA PHE A 48 10.11 7.43 -2.44
C PHE A 48 11.51 7.10 -2.96
N VAL A 49 11.60 6.04 -3.77
CA VAL A 49 12.80 5.66 -4.49
C VAL A 49 12.56 5.97 -5.97
N PRO A 50 13.27 6.93 -6.56
CA PRO A 50 13.08 7.30 -7.96
C PRO A 50 13.61 6.20 -8.89
N PRO A 51 13.17 6.16 -10.17
CA PRO A 51 13.63 5.16 -11.13
C PRO A 51 15.15 5.08 -11.31
N SER A 52 15.88 6.19 -11.10
CA SER A 52 17.34 6.24 -11.20
C SER A 52 18.05 5.40 -10.14
N ASP A 53 17.43 5.21 -8.98
CA ASP A 53 18.08 4.64 -7.80
C ASP A 53 17.79 3.14 -7.67
N ALA A 54 16.71 2.66 -8.29
CA ALA A 54 16.34 1.25 -8.34
C ALA A 54 15.82 0.84 -9.74
N PRO A 55 16.63 1.00 -10.80
CA PRO A 55 16.18 0.85 -12.19
C PRO A 55 15.61 -0.55 -12.48
N PHE A 56 16.11 -1.59 -11.81
CA PHE A 56 15.66 -2.98 -11.99
C PHE A 56 14.34 -3.32 -11.29
N ILE A 57 13.84 -2.45 -10.39
CA ILE A 57 12.51 -2.52 -9.79
C ILE A 57 11.57 -1.58 -10.53
N SER A 58 12.00 -0.34 -10.81
CA SER A 58 11.17 0.69 -11.44
C SER A 58 10.85 0.42 -12.91
N ASN A 59 11.52 -0.54 -13.56
CA ASN A 59 11.25 -0.99 -14.92
C ASN A 59 10.54 -2.36 -14.98
N LEU A 60 10.04 -2.85 -13.85
CA LEU A 60 9.33 -4.12 -13.78
C LEU A 60 8.11 -4.07 -14.70
N ASP A 61 8.02 -5.01 -15.64
CA ASP A 61 6.83 -5.16 -16.48
C ASP A 61 5.66 -5.64 -15.63
N TYR A 62 4.87 -4.67 -15.16
CA TYR A 62 3.76 -4.89 -14.24
C TYR A 62 2.45 -5.19 -14.96
N LYS A 63 2.40 -5.12 -16.30
CA LYS A 63 1.18 -5.37 -17.08
C LYS A 63 0.99 -6.86 -17.29
N THR A 64 0.11 -7.48 -16.51
CA THR A 64 -0.08 -8.94 -16.58
C THR A 64 -1.42 -9.39 -16.03
N GLU A 65 -1.82 -10.59 -16.44
CA GLU A 65 -2.91 -11.36 -15.82
C GLU A 65 -2.40 -12.29 -14.70
N ASP A 66 -1.10 -12.59 -14.67
CA ASP A 66 -0.47 -13.44 -13.65
C ASP A 66 0.04 -12.60 -12.48
N LEU A 67 -0.90 -12.24 -11.59
CA LEU A 67 -0.64 -11.42 -10.41
C LEU A 67 0.32 -12.09 -9.42
N ALA A 68 0.28 -13.43 -9.33
CA ALA A 68 1.14 -14.17 -8.42
C ALA A 68 2.61 -14.11 -8.88
N ASN A 69 2.85 -14.29 -10.18
CA ASN A 69 4.18 -14.14 -10.74
C ASN A 69 4.69 -12.69 -10.62
N LEU A 70 3.82 -11.69 -10.81
CA LEU A 70 4.18 -10.28 -10.59
C LEU A 70 4.66 -10.02 -9.16
N LEU A 71 3.89 -10.44 -8.16
CA LEU A 71 4.25 -10.24 -6.75
C LEU A 71 5.54 -10.97 -6.38
N ASN A 72 5.70 -12.23 -6.80
CA ASN A 72 6.92 -13.00 -6.52
C ASN A 72 8.14 -12.32 -7.16
N THR A 73 8.02 -11.89 -8.41
CA THR A 73 9.11 -11.19 -9.12
C THR A 73 9.46 -9.86 -8.44
N LEU A 74 8.45 -9.09 -8.03
CA LEU A 74 8.68 -7.85 -7.28
C LEU A 74 9.39 -8.12 -5.96
N GLN A 75 8.93 -9.11 -5.19
CA GLN A 75 9.53 -9.45 -3.91
C GLN A 75 10.99 -9.89 -4.06
N ASP A 76 11.29 -10.75 -5.03
CA ASP A 76 12.66 -11.20 -5.28
C ASP A 76 13.59 -10.01 -5.59
N LYS A 77 13.13 -9.06 -6.40
CA LYS A 77 13.88 -7.83 -6.70
C LYS A 77 14.04 -6.93 -5.47
N ILE A 78 13.02 -6.81 -4.63
CA ILE A 78 13.11 -6.04 -3.37
C ILE A 78 14.15 -6.67 -2.45
N LEU A 79 14.14 -7.99 -2.29
CA LEU A 79 15.09 -8.71 -1.45
C LEU A 79 16.53 -8.60 -1.96
N GLU A 80 16.71 -8.55 -3.29
CA GLU A 80 17.99 -8.21 -3.92
C GLU A 80 18.41 -6.76 -3.62
N TYR A 81 17.48 -5.80 -3.70
CA TYR A 81 17.74 -4.38 -3.44
C TYR A 81 18.14 -4.09 -1.99
N VAL A 82 17.49 -4.72 -1.01
CA VAL A 82 17.80 -4.53 0.42
C VAL A 82 18.96 -5.43 0.91
N GLU A 83 19.71 -6.01 -0.03
CA GLU A 83 20.91 -6.82 0.20
C GLU A 83 20.69 -7.96 1.21
N SER A 84 19.56 -8.66 1.13
CA SER A 84 19.24 -9.85 1.94
C SER A 84 19.21 -9.68 3.47
N LEU A 85 19.31 -8.46 4.00
CA LEU A 85 18.84 -8.19 5.37
C LEU A 85 17.35 -8.48 5.37
N GLN A 86 16.90 -9.52 6.06
CA GLN A 86 15.47 -9.80 6.19
C GLN A 86 14.81 -8.54 6.73
N PRO A 87 14.00 -7.82 5.93
CA PRO A 87 13.30 -6.66 6.43
C PRO A 87 12.43 -7.11 7.60
N ASP A 88 12.17 -6.22 8.56
CA ASP A 88 11.18 -6.53 9.57
C ASP A 88 9.83 -6.65 8.86
N ASP A 89 9.39 -7.88 8.60
CA ASP A 89 8.20 -8.14 7.80
C ASP A 89 6.95 -7.48 8.36
N TYR A 90 6.94 -7.09 9.65
CA TYR A 90 5.84 -6.35 10.24
C TYR A 90 5.95 -4.84 10.00
N LEU A 91 7.15 -4.27 10.03
CA LEU A 91 7.38 -2.82 10.10
C LEU A 91 8.01 -2.21 8.86
N HIS A 92 8.56 -2.99 7.93
CA HIS A 92 9.11 -2.50 6.67
C HIS A 92 8.31 -3.06 5.50
N LYS A 93 7.59 -2.17 4.81
CA LYS A 93 6.74 -2.47 3.66
C LYS A 93 7.30 -1.82 2.40
N PHE A 94 6.97 -2.39 1.26
CA PHE A 94 7.46 -2.00 -0.04
C PHE A 94 6.30 -1.95 -1.03
N LEU A 95 6.24 -0.89 -1.82
CA LEU A 95 5.19 -0.70 -2.82
C LEU A 95 5.83 -0.26 -4.14
N LEU A 96 5.51 -0.94 -5.24
CA LEU A 96 5.73 -0.41 -6.58
C LEU A 96 4.52 0.45 -6.96
N LEU A 97 4.73 1.76 -7.13
CA LEU A 97 3.69 2.69 -7.54
C LEU A 97 3.75 2.90 -9.05
N THR A 98 2.62 2.75 -9.75
CA THR A 98 2.52 2.84 -11.21
C THR A 98 1.53 3.92 -11.66
N ARG A 99 1.67 4.41 -12.90
CA ARG A 99 0.70 5.37 -13.45
C ARG A 99 -0.63 4.67 -13.71
N ASP A 100 -0.57 3.56 -14.41
CA ASP A 100 -1.73 2.86 -14.94
C ASP A 100 -2.00 1.56 -14.18
N ASP A 101 -3.21 1.02 -14.34
CA ASP A 101 -3.68 -0.23 -13.70
C ASP A 101 -2.92 -1.47 -14.21
N ILE A 102 -2.77 -2.50 -13.40
CA ILE A 102 -2.06 -3.75 -13.76
C ILE A 102 -2.69 -4.39 -15.02
N ASN A 103 -4.01 -4.44 -15.06
CA ASN A 103 -4.81 -4.88 -16.22
C ASN A 103 -6.19 -4.21 -16.19
N ASP A 104 -7.13 -4.63 -17.05
CA ASP A 104 -8.46 -4.02 -17.18
C ASP A 104 -9.38 -4.16 -15.95
N LYS A 105 -8.99 -4.99 -14.98
CA LYS A 105 -9.77 -5.30 -13.77
C LYS A 105 -9.01 -5.05 -12.48
N THR A 106 -7.69 -4.89 -12.54
CA THR A 106 -6.82 -4.94 -11.36
C THR A 106 -6.05 -3.63 -11.22
N LEU A 107 -6.43 -2.84 -10.22
CA LEU A 107 -5.78 -1.56 -9.90
C LEU A 107 -4.46 -1.75 -9.14
N GLY A 108 -4.40 -2.81 -8.33
CA GLY A 108 -3.28 -3.13 -7.46
C GLY A 108 -3.35 -4.58 -7.00
N VAL A 109 -2.24 -5.04 -6.41
CA VAL A 109 -2.16 -6.36 -5.78
C VAL A 109 -1.09 -6.32 -4.67
N ALA A 110 -1.34 -6.97 -3.54
CA ALA A 110 -0.39 -7.09 -2.45
C ALA A 110 -0.45 -8.47 -1.78
N TYR A 111 0.61 -8.82 -1.07
CA TYR A 111 0.56 -9.92 -0.12
C TYR A 111 -0.36 -9.59 1.07
N ALA A 112 -1.13 -10.59 1.52
CA ALA A 112 -2.08 -10.46 2.62
C ALA A 112 -1.88 -11.56 3.68
N PRO A 113 -1.19 -11.29 4.80
CA PRO A 113 -0.24 -10.19 5.00
C PRO A 113 1.10 -10.45 4.28
N GLY A 114 1.93 -9.43 4.15
CA GLY A 114 3.29 -9.54 3.64
C GLY A 114 3.95 -8.18 3.46
N ILE A 115 5.07 -8.15 2.74
CA ILE A 115 5.91 -6.94 2.65
C ILE A 115 5.77 -6.16 1.34
N ALA A 116 5.21 -6.77 0.29
CA ALA A 116 5.25 -6.19 -1.05
C ALA A 116 3.85 -6.04 -1.67
N GLY A 117 3.70 -4.98 -2.47
CA GLY A 117 2.55 -4.76 -3.32
C GLY A 117 2.84 -3.86 -4.52
N VAL A 118 1.90 -3.82 -5.46
CA VAL A 118 1.86 -2.93 -6.63
C VAL A 118 0.55 -2.15 -6.56
N ALA A 119 0.58 -0.84 -6.79
CA ALA A 119 -0.63 -0.03 -6.82
C ALA A 119 -0.57 1.02 -7.93
N SER A 120 -1.67 1.16 -8.66
CA SER A 120 -1.84 2.26 -9.61
C SER A 120 -2.24 3.56 -8.92
N THR A 121 -1.87 4.68 -9.55
CA THR A 121 -2.29 6.02 -9.13
C THR A 121 -3.65 6.44 -9.72
N THR A 122 -4.31 5.58 -10.50
CA THR A 122 -5.64 5.82 -11.10
C THR A 122 -6.67 6.27 -10.06
N TYR A 123 -6.65 5.65 -8.88
CA TYR A 123 -7.46 6.06 -7.74
C TYR A 123 -6.59 6.36 -6.53
N LYS A 124 -6.95 7.42 -5.81
CA LYS A 124 -6.22 7.89 -4.62
C LYS A 124 -6.16 6.86 -3.49
N VAL A 125 -7.13 5.95 -3.44
CA VAL A 125 -7.25 4.94 -2.37
C VAL A 125 -6.50 3.64 -2.67
N THR A 126 -6.08 3.38 -3.91
CA THR A 126 -5.50 2.08 -4.31
C THR A 126 -4.28 1.73 -3.47
N ALA A 127 -3.31 2.64 -3.33
CA ALA A 127 -2.11 2.39 -2.53
C ALA A 127 -2.46 2.02 -1.08
N ALA A 128 -3.42 2.70 -0.46
CA ALA A 128 -3.83 2.40 0.90
C ALA A 128 -4.61 1.09 1.04
N HIS A 129 -5.34 0.66 0.01
CA HIS A 129 -5.97 -0.65 -0.06
C HIS A 129 -4.92 -1.76 0.00
N GLU A 130 -3.90 -1.67 -0.86
CA GLU A 130 -2.79 -2.63 -0.91
C GLU A 130 -1.95 -2.61 0.37
N ILE A 131 -1.69 -1.43 0.92
CA ILE A 131 -1.03 -1.28 2.23
C ILE A 131 -1.87 -1.92 3.34
N GLY A 132 -3.20 -1.80 3.28
CA GLY A 132 -4.12 -2.46 4.19
C GLY A 132 -3.92 -3.98 4.19
N HIS A 133 -3.88 -4.60 3.00
CA HIS A 133 -3.59 -6.04 2.86
C HIS A 133 -2.25 -6.44 3.50
N MET A 134 -1.19 -5.67 3.25
CA MET A 134 0.14 -5.92 3.85
C MET A 134 0.13 -5.89 5.39
N PHE A 135 -0.85 -5.18 6.00
CA PHE A 135 -1.10 -5.13 7.44
C PHE A 135 -2.29 -5.97 7.90
N ASN A 136 -2.66 -7.01 7.14
CA ASN A 136 -3.71 -7.97 7.49
C ASN A 136 -5.14 -7.38 7.53
N ALA A 137 -5.41 -6.30 6.80
CA ALA A 137 -6.76 -5.87 6.50
C ALA A 137 -7.36 -6.70 5.36
N ASN A 138 -8.65 -7.01 5.44
CA ASN A 138 -9.33 -7.97 4.58
C ASN A 138 -10.61 -7.37 3.97
N HIS A 139 -11.02 -7.91 2.82
CA HIS A 139 -12.24 -7.50 2.13
C HIS A 139 -13.50 -7.89 2.90
N GLU A 140 -13.50 -9.04 3.58
CA GLU A 140 -14.64 -9.56 4.35
C GLU A 140 -15.01 -8.66 5.52
N ASP A 141 -14.03 -7.89 6.01
CA ASP A 141 -14.19 -6.94 7.10
C ASP A 141 -14.48 -5.52 6.60
N ALA A 142 -14.63 -5.31 5.29
CA ALA A 142 -14.99 -4.03 4.72
C ALA A 142 -16.45 -3.66 5.04
N GLU A 143 -16.70 -2.38 5.28
CA GLU A 143 -18.03 -1.82 5.47
C GLU A 143 -18.53 -1.21 4.16
N GLU A 144 -19.74 -1.57 3.71
CA GLU A 144 -20.37 -0.99 2.51
C GLU A 144 -20.81 0.46 2.72
N SER A 145 -21.04 0.86 3.98
CA SER A 145 -21.51 2.20 4.33
C SER A 145 -20.85 2.71 5.60
N VAL A 146 -19.72 3.40 5.43
CA VAL A 146 -19.12 4.27 6.45
C VAL A 146 -19.62 5.70 6.29
N SER A 147 -19.86 6.40 7.39
CA SER A 147 -20.23 7.82 7.35
C SER A 147 -19.02 8.69 7.01
N THR A 148 -19.16 9.53 5.98
CA THR A 148 -18.21 10.59 5.63
C THR A 148 -18.90 11.95 5.65
N TYR A 149 -18.13 13.04 5.54
CA TYR A 149 -18.68 14.39 5.39
C TYR A 149 -19.58 14.54 4.16
N TYR A 150 -19.31 13.78 3.09
CA TYR A 150 -20.04 13.84 1.83
C TYR A 150 -21.18 12.82 1.72
N GLY A 151 -21.46 12.07 2.79
CA GLY A 151 -22.47 11.01 2.83
C GLY A 151 -21.88 9.62 3.04
N PRO A 152 -22.71 8.56 2.92
CA PRO A 152 -22.25 7.18 3.04
C PRO A 152 -21.32 6.81 1.87
N ALA A 153 -20.25 6.08 2.18
CA ALA A 153 -19.31 5.57 1.20
C ALA A 153 -18.83 4.17 1.64
N LYS A 154 -18.29 3.39 0.71
CA LYS A 154 -17.63 2.12 1.03
C LYS A 154 -16.31 2.38 1.75
N SER A 155 -15.94 1.53 2.71
CA SER A 155 -14.61 1.61 3.34
C SER A 155 -13.50 1.21 2.37
N THR A 156 -12.25 1.60 2.66
CA THR A 156 -11.09 1.41 1.77
C THR A 156 -10.87 -0.04 1.33
N MET A 157 -11.15 -1.04 2.17
CA MET A 157 -10.96 -2.47 1.84
C MET A 157 -12.11 -3.08 1.03
N TYR A 158 -13.06 -2.29 0.52
CA TYR A 158 -14.12 -2.86 -0.30
C TYR A 158 -13.54 -3.43 -1.60
N ALA A 159 -13.94 -4.64 -1.98
CA ALA A 159 -13.29 -5.40 -3.05
C ALA A 159 -13.44 -4.80 -4.45
N THR A 160 -14.45 -3.95 -4.67
CA THR A 160 -14.66 -3.25 -5.95
C THR A 160 -14.51 -1.75 -5.78
N ALA A 161 -13.97 -1.11 -6.82
CA ALA A 161 -13.82 0.34 -6.87
C ALA A 161 -15.11 1.08 -7.29
N ASP A 162 -16.25 0.40 -7.32
CA ASP A 162 -17.51 0.96 -7.81
C ASP A 162 -18.13 1.92 -6.80
N GLY A 163 -18.36 3.16 -7.25
CA GLY A 163 -19.01 4.19 -6.44
C GLY A 163 -18.05 4.87 -5.45
N PRO A 164 -18.57 5.61 -4.47
CA PRO A 164 -17.74 6.38 -3.55
C PRO A 164 -17.01 5.47 -2.56
N ILE A 165 -15.69 5.60 -2.50
CA ILE A 165 -14.82 4.95 -1.52
C ILE A 165 -14.28 6.01 -0.56
N ALA A 166 -14.38 5.74 0.74
CA ALA A 166 -13.84 6.59 1.78
C ALA A 166 -12.33 6.39 1.95
N PHE A 167 -11.64 7.46 2.32
CA PHE A 167 -10.27 7.46 2.82
C PHE A 167 -10.24 6.99 4.28
N ARG A 168 -10.76 5.78 4.51
CA ARG A 168 -10.99 5.23 5.84
C ARG A 168 -11.22 3.72 5.79
N PHE A 169 -10.54 2.99 6.66
CA PHE A 169 -10.84 1.59 6.95
C PHE A 169 -12.10 1.43 7.81
N SER A 170 -12.76 0.27 7.67
CA SER A 170 -13.76 -0.17 8.64
C SER A 170 -13.15 -0.29 10.04
N LYS A 171 -13.99 -0.25 11.08
CA LYS A 171 -13.48 -0.39 12.45
C LYS A 171 -12.81 -1.76 12.67
N THR A 172 -13.35 -2.79 12.04
CA THR A 172 -12.80 -4.15 12.11
C THR A 172 -11.42 -4.21 11.45
N ASN A 173 -11.23 -3.60 10.29
CA ASN A 173 -9.92 -3.54 9.64
C ASN A 173 -8.91 -2.67 10.41
N GLU A 174 -9.32 -1.55 11.01
CA GLU A 174 -8.45 -0.79 11.92
C GLU A 174 -7.95 -1.65 13.09
N GLU A 175 -8.78 -2.54 13.60
CA GLU A 175 -8.41 -3.48 14.66
C GLU A 175 -7.54 -4.63 14.16
N ASN A 176 -7.78 -5.17 12.96
CA ASN A 176 -6.91 -6.17 12.36
C ASN A 176 -5.47 -5.64 12.17
N ILE A 177 -5.34 -4.42 11.62
CA ILE A 177 -4.06 -3.74 11.45
C ILE A 177 -3.37 -3.53 12.80
N ARG A 178 -4.11 -3.06 13.82
CA ARG A 178 -3.58 -2.87 15.18
C ARG A 178 -3.05 -4.17 15.77
N ARG A 179 -3.79 -5.28 15.65
CA ARG A 179 -3.36 -6.60 16.15
C ARG A 179 -2.14 -7.11 15.42
N TYR A 180 -2.07 -6.92 14.10
CA TYR A 180 -0.90 -7.29 13.31
C TYR A 180 0.34 -6.52 13.79
N LEU A 181 0.25 -5.20 13.92
CA LEU A 181 1.37 -4.33 14.35
C LEU A 181 1.79 -4.52 15.82
N ASN A 182 0.93 -5.08 16.66
CA ASN A 182 1.27 -5.43 18.05
C ASN A 182 2.13 -6.69 18.16
N GLN A 183 2.26 -7.49 17.09
CA GLN A 183 3.15 -8.65 17.06
C GLN A 183 4.63 -8.27 16.86
N ALA A 184 4.89 -7.01 16.50
CA ALA A 184 6.23 -6.46 16.28
C ALA A 184 6.88 -5.86 17.55
N ASP A 185 6.31 -6.09 18.73
CA ASP A 185 6.80 -5.58 20.02
C ASP A 185 7.60 -6.63 20.81
#